data_AF-A0A061A8U0-F1
#
_entry.id   AF-A0A061A8U0-F1
#
_cell.length_a   1.000
_cell.length_b   1.000
_cell.length_c   1.000
_cell.angle_alpha   90.00
_cell.angle_beta   90.00
_cell.angle_gamma   90.00
#
_symmetry.space_group_name_H-M   'P 1'
#
loop_
_entity.id
_entity.type
_entity.pdbx_description
1 polymer ?
#
loop_
_entity_poly.entity_id
_entity_poly.type
_entity_poly.pdbx_seq_one_letter_code
_entity_poly.pdbx_strand_id
1 'polypeptide(L)'
;MYISLNYCLSLCVCASWLSLLPSDLGQSIFYTTTCLLPFLSDDILSTLPYTMISTLATFPPFLHKDIIEYLSTSFLPMAVLGSTRREGGVPAYVNLSASSMLMIAMQYTSNPVYHCQLLECLMKHKQEVWKDLLYVISYGPSQVKPPAVQMLFHYWPNLKPPGAISEYRGLQYTAWNPIHCQHIECHNAINKPAVKVISD
;
A
#
# COMPACT_ATOMS: atom_id res chain seq x y z
N MET A 1 -23.86 12.25 6.25
CA MET A 1 -22.69 11.61 6.91
C MET A 1 -21.63 11.15 5.90
N TYR A 2 -22.00 10.45 4.82
CA TYR A 2 -21.08 9.98 3.76
C TYR A 2 -20.29 11.07 3.02
N ILE A 3 -20.93 12.20 2.69
CA ILE A 3 -20.24 13.36 2.09
C ILE A 3 -19.21 13.91 3.06
N SER A 4 -19.53 13.96 4.36
CA SER A 4 -18.62 14.47 5.39
C SER A 4 -17.34 13.66 5.52
N LEU A 5 -17.35 12.35 5.33
CA LEU A 5 -16.15 11.52 5.50
C LEU A 5 -15.21 11.58 4.30
N ASN A 6 -15.75 11.61 3.08
CA ASN A 6 -14.96 11.87 1.87
C ASN A 6 -14.38 13.29 1.88
N TYR A 7 -15.17 14.27 2.32
CA TYR A 7 -14.66 15.61 2.57
C TYR A 7 -13.67 15.62 3.72
N CYS A 8 -13.81 14.83 4.80
CA CYS A 8 -12.86 14.81 5.92
C CYS A 8 -11.53 14.15 5.54
N LEU A 9 -11.53 13.06 4.77
CA LEU A 9 -10.33 12.46 4.19
C LEU A 9 -9.71 13.38 3.14
N SER A 10 -10.52 13.97 2.26
CA SER A 10 -10.05 14.98 1.30
C SER A 10 -9.59 16.27 1.98
N LEU A 11 -10.12 16.64 3.14
CA LEU A 11 -9.69 17.77 3.96
C LEU A 11 -8.39 17.44 4.71
N CYS A 12 -8.22 16.20 5.20
CA CYS A 12 -6.94 15.72 5.73
C CYS A 12 -5.84 15.71 4.65
N VAL A 13 -6.19 15.40 3.40
CA VAL A 13 -5.26 15.41 2.26
C VAL A 13 -5.02 16.82 1.71
N CYS A 14 -6.05 17.67 1.60
CA CYS A 14 -5.95 19.06 1.14
C CYS A 14 -5.38 20.01 2.20
N ALA A 15 -5.33 19.62 3.46
CA ALA A 15 -4.70 20.41 4.50
C ALA A 15 -3.18 20.23 4.43
N SER A 16 -2.53 21.05 3.60
CA SER A 16 -1.14 21.47 3.79
C SER A 16 -0.89 22.14 5.18
N TRP A 17 -1.91 22.21 6.03
CA TRP A 17 -1.86 22.60 7.44
C TRP A 17 -1.54 21.44 8.39
N LEU A 18 -1.59 20.16 7.95
CA LEU A 18 -1.26 19.02 8.81
C LEU A 18 0.23 18.91 9.18
N SER A 19 1.11 19.54 8.40
CA SER A 19 2.52 19.66 8.75
C SER A 19 2.79 20.59 9.95
N LEU A 20 1.77 21.33 10.42
CA LEU A 20 1.83 22.14 11.66
C LEU A 20 1.16 21.45 12.86
N LEU A 21 0.54 20.27 12.67
CA LEU A 21 -0.14 19.56 13.75
C LEU A 21 0.88 18.82 14.64
N PRO A 22 0.65 18.74 15.97
CA PRO A 22 1.45 17.91 16.86
C PRO A 22 1.51 16.46 16.39
N SER A 23 2.66 15.80 16.56
CA SER A 23 2.88 14.40 16.13
C SER A 23 1.80 13.44 16.65
N ASP A 24 1.35 13.65 17.88
CA ASP A 24 0.33 12.83 18.54
C ASP A 24 -1.05 12.97 17.89
N LEU A 25 -1.36 14.14 17.34
CA LEU A 25 -2.65 14.42 16.71
C LEU A 25 -2.73 13.74 15.33
N GLY A 26 -1.63 13.77 14.55
CA GLY A 26 -1.57 13.06 13.26
C GLY A 26 -1.76 11.55 13.42
N GLN A 27 -1.15 10.97 14.44
CA GLN A 27 -1.30 9.55 14.77
C GLN A 27 -2.73 9.20 15.25
N SER A 28 -3.33 10.06 16.09
CA SER A 28 -4.71 9.89 16.56
C SER A 28 -5.75 9.99 15.45
N ILE A 29 -5.58 10.91 14.50
CA ILE A 29 -6.45 11.05 13.33
C ILE A 29 -6.34 9.80 12.45
N PHE A 30 -5.12 9.31 12.21
CA PHE A 30 -4.88 8.12 11.42
C PHE A 30 -5.56 6.88 12.00
N TYR A 31 -5.38 6.62 13.31
CA TYR A 31 -6.00 5.48 13.97
C TYR A 31 -7.51 5.60 14.03
N THR A 32 -8.04 6.79 14.33
CA THR A 32 -9.49 7.01 14.37
C THR A 32 -10.12 6.77 12.99
N THR A 33 -9.47 7.24 11.92
CA THR A 33 -9.92 7.02 10.53
C THR A 33 -9.89 5.54 10.19
N THR A 34 -8.79 4.86 10.54
CA THR A 34 -8.60 3.41 10.40
C THR A 34 -9.69 2.59 11.10
N CYS A 35 -10.13 3.00 12.29
CA CYS A 35 -11.21 2.34 13.02
C CYS A 35 -12.58 2.50 12.36
N LEU A 36 -12.81 3.60 11.63
CA LEU A 36 -14.08 3.88 10.96
C LEU A 36 -14.17 3.23 9.56
N LEU A 37 -13.02 3.00 8.92
CA LEU A 37 -12.91 2.41 7.58
C LEU A 37 -13.76 1.15 7.32
N PRO A 38 -13.81 0.13 8.20
CA PRO A 38 -14.58 -1.09 7.94
C PRO A 38 -16.10 -0.89 7.92
N PHE A 39 -16.61 0.27 8.39
CA PHE A 39 -18.04 0.59 8.39
C PHE A 39 -18.48 1.36 7.12
N LEU A 40 -17.56 1.62 6.19
CA LEU A 40 -17.87 2.31 4.95
C LEU A 40 -18.40 1.35 3.88
N SER A 41 -19.21 1.88 2.97
CA SER A 41 -19.70 1.14 1.81
C SER A 41 -18.57 0.77 0.85
N ASP A 42 -18.69 -0.38 0.18
CA ASP A 42 -17.69 -0.94 -0.76
C ASP A 42 -17.25 0.06 -1.84
N ASP A 43 -18.17 0.90 -2.32
CA ASP A 43 -17.95 1.95 -3.31
C ASP A 43 -16.84 2.92 -2.88
N ILE A 44 -16.90 3.36 -1.62
CA ILE A 44 -15.94 4.29 -1.05
C ILE A 44 -14.65 3.54 -0.72
N LEU A 45 -14.78 2.33 -0.16
CA LEU A 45 -13.65 1.47 0.19
C LEU A 45 -12.74 1.18 -1.00
N SER A 46 -13.28 1.10 -2.22
CA SER A 46 -12.50 0.86 -3.43
C SER A 46 -11.61 2.05 -3.85
N THR A 47 -11.98 3.28 -3.51
CA THR A 47 -11.27 4.52 -3.89
C THR A 47 -10.26 4.99 -2.84
N LEU A 48 -10.48 4.59 -1.59
CA LEU A 48 -9.72 5.01 -0.43
C LEU A 48 -8.24 4.56 -0.37
N PRO A 49 -7.80 3.40 -0.93
CA PRO A 49 -6.39 3.00 -0.89
C PRO A 49 -5.46 4.03 -1.55
N TYR A 50 -5.93 4.65 -2.63
CA TYR A 50 -5.24 5.74 -3.29
C TYR A 50 -5.18 7.01 -2.41
N THR A 51 -6.30 7.38 -1.80
CA THR A 51 -6.36 8.53 -0.89
C THR A 51 -5.44 8.34 0.30
N MET A 52 -5.42 7.14 0.87
CA MET A 52 -4.60 6.81 2.02
C MET A 52 -3.10 6.86 1.69
N ILE A 53 -2.66 6.30 0.56
CA ILE A 53 -1.24 6.40 0.19
C ILE A 53 -0.82 7.82 -0.17
N SER A 54 -1.74 8.63 -0.72
CA SER A 54 -1.47 10.04 -1.03
C SER A 54 -1.18 10.86 0.23
N THR A 55 -1.61 10.41 1.42
CA THR A 55 -1.25 11.05 2.69
C THR A 55 0.25 11.04 2.98
N LEU A 56 1.04 10.15 2.35
CA LEU A 56 2.51 10.17 2.47
C LEU A 56 3.13 11.51 2.03
N ALA A 57 2.46 12.24 1.13
CA ALA A 57 2.89 13.55 0.68
C ALA A 57 2.73 14.65 1.73
N THR A 58 1.79 14.47 2.67
CA THR A 58 1.40 15.50 3.65
C THR A 58 1.84 15.12 5.07
N PHE A 59 1.87 13.82 5.38
CA PHE A 59 2.17 13.32 6.71
C PHE A 59 3.69 13.21 6.94
N PRO A 60 4.15 13.45 8.17
CA PRO A 60 5.57 13.37 8.50
C PRO A 60 6.12 11.93 8.33
N PRO A 61 7.42 11.77 7.97
CA PRO A 61 8.02 10.48 7.65
C PRO A 61 7.89 9.38 8.71
N PHE A 62 7.75 9.74 9.99
CA PHE A 62 7.60 8.75 11.06
C PHE A 62 6.30 7.94 10.96
N LEU A 63 5.24 8.48 10.33
CA LEU A 63 3.97 7.78 10.09
C LEU A 63 3.98 6.93 8.82
N HIS A 64 4.95 7.12 7.92
CA HIS A 64 4.95 6.45 6.61
C HIS A 64 4.98 4.93 6.75
N LYS A 65 5.71 4.42 7.75
CA LYS A 65 5.74 3.00 8.09
C LYS A 65 4.33 2.48 8.40
N ASP A 66 3.65 3.11 9.35
CA ASP A 66 2.34 2.65 9.83
C ASP A 66 1.27 2.74 8.73
N ILE A 67 1.33 3.79 7.90
CA ILE A 67 0.45 3.97 6.74
C ILE A 67 0.65 2.82 5.75
N ILE A 68 1.88 2.55 5.33
CA ILE A 68 2.16 1.50 4.33
C ILE A 68 1.87 0.12 4.91
N GLU A 69 2.22 -0.12 6.17
CA GLU A 69 1.97 -1.39 6.85
C GLU A 69 0.49 -1.68 6.96
N TYR A 70 -0.32 -0.72 7.42
CA TYR A 70 -1.78 -0.89 7.46
C TYR A 70 -2.39 -1.06 6.06
N LEU A 71 -1.93 -0.25 5.09
CA LEU A 71 -2.42 -0.28 3.71
C LEU A 71 -2.22 -1.66 3.09
N SER A 72 -1.04 -2.25 3.26
CA SER A 72 -0.64 -3.51 2.63
C SER A 72 -1.08 -4.76 3.39
N THR A 73 -1.18 -4.71 4.72
CA THR A 73 -1.56 -5.89 5.53
C THR A 73 -3.06 -6.04 5.71
N SER A 74 -3.77 -4.93 5.85
CA SER A 74 -5.17 -4.92 6.28
C SER A 74 -6.05 -4.30 5.21
N PHE A 75 -5.70 -3.10 4.75
CA PHE A 75 -6.66 -2.30 4.00
C PHE A 75 -6.85 -2.77 2.55
N LEU A 76 -5.78 -3.00 1.80
CA LEU A 76 -5.86 -3.51 0.43
C LEU A 76 -6.58 -4.86 0.35
N PRO A 77 -6.29 -5.85 1.21
CA PRO A 77 -7.06 -7.10 1.24
C PRO A 77 -8.56 -6.87 1.47
N MET A 78 -8.93 -5.98 2.41
CA MET A 78 -10.33 -5.64 2.67
C MET A 78 -10.99 -4.94 1.46
N ALA A 79 -10.31 -3.95 0.87
CA ALA A 79 -10.82 -3.19 -0.28
C ALA A 79 -10.99 -4.07 -1.53
N VAL A 80 -10.07 -5.01 -1.76
CA VAL A 80 -10.16 -5.97 -2.86
C VAL A 80 -11.30 -6.96 -2.60
N LEU A 81 -11.39 -7.57 -1.41
CA LEU A 81 -12.45 -8.52 -1.07
C LEU A 81 -13.86 -7.91 -1.16
N GLY A 82 -14.03 -6.66 -0.72
CA GLY A 82 -15.29 -5.93 -0.90
C GLY A 82 -15.64 -5.69 -2.37
N SER A 83 -14.62 -5.47 -3.22
CA SER A 83 -14.82 -5.28 -4.66
C SER A 83 -15.14 -6.56 -5.44
N THR A 84 -14.65 -7.73 -5.00
CA THR A 84 -14.88 -9.03 -5.68
C THR A 84 -16.33 -9.50 -5.61
N ARG A 85 -17.16 -8.93 -4.73
CA ARG A 85 -18.61 -9.18 -4.68
C ARG A 85 -19.38 -8.56 -5.85
N ARG A 86 -18.74 -7.71 -6.67
CA ARG A 86 -19.35 -7.12 -7.85
C ARG A 86 -19.20 -8.06 -9.05
N GLU A 87 -20.25 -8.83 -9.33
CA GLU A 87 -20.45 -9.48 -10.63
C GLU A 87 -20.59 -8.40 -11.71
N GLY A 88 -19.51 -8.14 -12.44
CA GLY A 88 -19.59 -7.31 -13.63
C GLY A 88 -18.30 -6.61 -13.98
N GLY A 89 -17.31 -7.36 -14.49
CA GLY A 89 -16.29 -6.96 -15.49
C GLY A 89 -15.47 -5.66 -15.35
N VAL A 90 -15.77 -4.79 -14.39
CA VAL A 90 -15.11 -3.50 -14.19
C VAL A 90 -13.92 -3.72 -13.27
N PRO A 91 -12.69 -3.35 -13.68
CA PRO A 91 -11.53 -3.45 -12.81
C PRO A 91 -11.80 -2.68 -11.52
N ALA A 92 -11.63 -3.34 -10.36
CA ALA A 92 -11.71 -2.66 -9.07
C ALA A 92 -10.84 -1.38 -9.13
N TYR A 93 -11.31 -0.26 -8.58
CA TYR A 93 -10.58 1.02 -8.62
C TYR A 93 -9.14 0.87 -8.08
N VAL A 94 -8.95 -0.04 -7.12
CA VAL A 94 -7.65 -0.50 -6.62
C VAL A 94 -6.69 -0.94 -7.74
N ASN A 95 -7.18 -1.65 -8.76
CA ASN A 95 -6.39 -2.08 -9.92
C ASN A 95 -6.00 -0.91 -10.81
N LEU A 96 -6.87 0.10 -10.95
CA LEU A 96 -6.58 1.31 -11.73
C LEU A 96 -5.57 2.20 -10.99
N SER A 97 -5.65 2.28 -9.67
CA SER A 97 -4.76 3.09 -8.84
C SER A 97 -3.42 2.45 -8.51
N ALA A 98 -3.23 1.15 -8.77
CA ALA A 98 -2.03 0.39 -8.40
C ALA A 98 -0.72 1.05 -8.87
N SER A 99 -0.67 1.49 -10.13
CA SER A 99 0.48 2.23 -10.69
C SER A 99 0.80 3.50 -9.90
N SER A 100 -0.22 4.33 -9.62
CA SER A 100 -0.04 5.57 -8.85
C SER A 100 0.33 5.31 -7.39
N MET A 101 -0.22 4.25 -6.79
CA MET A 101 0.12 3.85 -5.42
C MET A 101 1.60 3.48 -5.30
N LEU A 102 2.12 2.66 -6.23
CA LEU A 102 3.55 2.32 -6.30
C LEU A 102 4.42 3.56 -6.51
N MET A 103 3.99 4.47 -7.41
CA MET A 103 4.71 5.71 -7.68
C MET A 103 4.84 6.59 -6.42
N ILE A 104 3.75 6.78 -5.68
CA ILE A 104 3.74 7.59 -4.45
C ILE A 104 4.59 6.94 -3.36
N ALA A 105 4.50 5.62 -3.17
CA ALA A 105 5.35 4.90 -2.21
C ALA A 105 6.84 5.15 -2.51
N MET A 106 7.25 4.99 -3.76
CA MET A 106 8.64 5.19 -4.18
C MET A 106 9.09 6.66 -4.14
N GLN A 107 8.16 7.60 -4.31
CA GLN A 107 8.48 9.03 -4.30
C GLN A 107 8.72 9.56 -2.88
N TYR A 108 7.96 9.07 -1.89
CA TYR A 108 7.99 9.60 -0.52
C TYR A 108 8.72 8.69 0.47
N THR A 109 8.99 7.43 0.11
CA THR A 109 9.78 6.53 0.94
C THR A 109 11.00 6.04 0.18
N SER A 110 12.15 6.02 0.84
CA SER A 110 13.39 5.47 0.28
C SER A 110 13.64 4.02 0.72
N ASN A 111 12.81 3.48 1.62
CA ASN A 111 13.00 2.15 2.17
C ASN A 111 12.43 1.08 1.23
N PRO A 112 13.27 0.21 0.65
CA PRO A 112 12.82 -0.83 -0.27
C PRO A 112 11.85 -1.83 0.36
N VAL A 113 11.91 -2.04 1.69
CA VAL A 113 10.98 -2.92 2.41
C VAL A 113 9.54 -2.48 2.20
N TYR A 114 9.29 -1.17 2.26
CA TYR A 114 7.94 -0.61 2.09
C TYR A 114 7.44 -0.75 0.67
N HIS A 115 8.33 -0.58 -0.32
CA HIS A 115 7.98 -0.73 -1.73
C HIS A 115 7.64 -2.21 -2.03
N CYS A 116 8.49 -3.13 -1.60
CA CYS A 116 8.28 -4.57 -1.76
C CYS A 116 6.99 -5.03 -1.06
N GLN A 117 6.74 -4.58 0.16
CA GLN A 117 5.53 -4.95 0.91
C GLN A 117 4.24 -4.52 0.18
N LEU A 118 4.22 -3.32 -0.39
CA LEU A 118 3.08 -2.85 -1.18
C LEU A 118 2.93 -3.64 -2.48
N LEU A 119 4.04 -3.89 -3.19
CA LEU A 119 4.02 -4.66 -4.44
C LEU A 119 3.56 -6.11 -4.21
N GLU A 120 4.08 -6.79 -3.19
CA GLU A 120 3.68 -8.16 -2.83
C GLU A 120 2.19 -8.24 -2.47
N CYS A 121 1.66 -7.22 -1.80
CA CYS A 121 0.22 -7.11 -1.56
C CYS A 121 -0.56 -7.02 -2.89
N LEU A 122 -0.14 -6.13 -3.80
CA LEU A 122 -0.78 -5.99 -5.12
C LEU A 122 -0.70 -7.27 -5.94
N MET A 123 0.44 -7.97 -5.92
CA MET A 123 0.64 -9.24 -6.65
C MET A 123 -0.29 -10.36 -6.19
N LYS A 124 -0.72 -10.36 -4.92
CA LYS A 124 -1.70 -11.34 -4.41
C LYS A 124 -3.10 -11.14 -5.01
N HIS A 125 -3.41 -9.91 -5.44
CA HIS A 125 -4.77 -9.50 -5.78
C HIS A 125 -4.96 -9.14 -7.26
N LYS A 126 -3.87 -8.76 -7.96
CA LYS A 126 -3.89 -8.33 -9.36
C LYS A 126 -2.90 -9.18 -10.17
N GLN A 127 -3.38 -9.74 -11.27
CA GLN A 127 -2.51 -10.35 -12.28
C GLN A 127 -1.86 -9.24 -13.10
N GLU A 128 -0.60 -9.43 -13.50
CA GLU A 128 0.16 -8.48 -14.35
C GLU A 128 0.59 -7.15 -13.70
N VAL A 129 0.86 -7.13 -12.39
CA VAL A 129 1.41 -5.93 -11.69
C VAL A 129 2.73 -5.41 -12.31
N TRP A 130 3.46 -6.27 -13.03
CA TRP A 130 4.64 -5.84 -13.79
C TRP A 130 4.32 -4.74 -14.82
N LYS A 131 3.10 -4.71 -15.39
CA LYS A 131 2.65 -3.62 -16.28
C LYS A 131 2.53 -2.31 -15.51
N ASP A 132 2.04 -2.34 -14.27
CA ASP A 132 1.97 -1.16 -13.42
C ASP A 132 3.38 -0.61 -13.12
N LEU A 133 4.35 -1.49 -12.85
CA LEU A 133 5.75 -1.08 -12.71
C LEU A 133 6.30 -0.46 -14.00
N LEU A 134 5.99 -1.00 -15.17
CA LEU A 134 6.38 -0.39 -16.45
C LEU A 134 5.74 1.00 -16.66
N TYR A 135 4.48 1.19 -16.25
CA TYR A 135 3.85 2.51 -16.25
C TYR A 135 4.59 3.49 -15.34
N VAL A 136 4.97 3.06 -14.13
CA VAL A 136 5.76 3.88 -13.20
C VAL A 136 7.13 4.23 -13.77
N ILE A 137 7.81 3.30 -14.45
CA ILE A 137 9.11 3.56 -15.08
C ILE A 137 8.97 4.56 -16.24
N SER A 138 7.90 4.42 -17.02
CA SER A 138 7.67 5.24 -18.22
C SER A 138 7.25 6.67 -17.87
N TYR A 139 6.28 6.82 -16.97
CA TYR A 139 5.62 8.10 -16.66
C TYR A 139 6.03 8.71 -15.33
N GLY A 140 6.71 7.95 -14.45
CA GLY A 140 7.13 8.44 -13.15
C GLY A 140 8.27 9.47 -13.23
N PRO A 141 8.45 10.29 -12.18
CA PRO A 141 9.55 11.25 -12.08
C PRO A 141 10.90 10.52 -11.97
N SER A 142 12.00 11.22 -12.27
CA SER A 142 13.35 10.64 -12.34
C SER A 142 13.79 9.91 -11.07
N GLN A 143 13.35 10.35 -9.90
CA GLN A 143 13.69 9.76 -8.60
C GLN A 143 13.03 8.39 -8.36
N VAL A 144 11.87 8.16 -8.98
CA VAL A 144 11.08 6.92 -8.81
C VAL A 144 11.50 5.82 -9.78
N LYS A 145 12.14 6.18 -10.91
CA LYS A 145 12.55 5.20 -11.93
C LYS A 145 13.57 4.18 -11.41
N PRO A 146 14.66 4.56 -10.70
CA PRO A 146 15.62 3.59 -10.17
C PRO A 146 14.99 2.53 -9.25
N PRO A 147 14.21 2.86 -8.20
CA PRO A 147 13.59 1.84 -7.35
C PRO A 147 12.56 0.99 -8.10
N ALA A 148 11.81 1.58 -9.05
CA ALA A 148 10.87 0.82 -9.87
C ALA A 148 11.55 -0.23 -10.76
N VAL A 149 12.67 0.13 -11.41
CA VAL A 149 13.47 -0.80 -12.22
C VAL A 149 14.10 -1.88 -11.35
N GLN A 150 14.62 -1.52 -10.17
CA GLN A 150 15.18 -2.48 -9.21
C GLN A 150 14.15 -3.55 -8.81
N MET A 151 12.93 -3.14 -8.47
CA MET A 151 11.86 -4.07 -8.12
C MET A 151 11.40 -4.91 -9.31
N LEU A 152 11.26 -4.31 -10.49
CA LEU A 152 10.87 -5.05 -11.70
C LEU A 152 11.83 -6.21 -11.98
N PHE A 153 13.14 -5.95 -11.93
CA PHE A 153 14.13 -7.00 -12.16
C PHE A 153 14.30 -7.97 -10.98
N HIS A 154 13.96 -7.56 -9.76
CA HIS A 154 13.96 -8.44 -8.60
C HIS A 154 12.87 -9.52 -8.71
N TYR A 155 11.64 -9.13 -9.05
CA TYR A 155 10.51 -10.07 -9.15
C TYR A 155 10.38 -10.72 -10.53
N TRP A 156 10.77 -10.04 -11.61
CA TRP A 156 10.74 -10.55 -13.00
C TRP A 156 12.12 -10.50 -13.66
N PRO A 157 13.06 -11.37 -13.28
CA PRO A 157 14.42 -11.38 -13.83
C PRO A 157 14.44 -11.67 -15.35
N ASN A 158 13.42 -12.35 -15.88
CA ASN A 158 13.29 -12.63 -17.32
C ASN A 158 13.14 -11.37 -18.19
N LEU A 159 12.71 -10.25 -17.60
CA LEU A 159 12.60 -8.96 -18.30
C LEU A 159 13.92 -8.18 -18.31
N LYS A 160 14.96 -8.69 -17.63
CA LYS A 160 16.27 -8.04 -17.57
C LYS A 160 16.97 -8.17 -18.93
N PRO A 161 17.39 -7.05 -19.57
CA PRO A 161 18.16 -7.11 -20.79
C PRO A 161 19.49 -7.87 -20.55
N PRO A 162 19.91 -8.76 -21.47
CA PRO A 162 21.24 -9.36 -21.41
C PRO A 162 22.29 -8.25 -21.57
N GLY A 163 22.99 -7.91 -20.49
CA GLY A 163 23.96 -6.80 -20.44
C GLY A 163 23.56 -5.61 -19.57
N ALA A 164 22.37 -5.61 -18.94
CA ALA A 164 21.99 -4.56 -18.00
C ALA A 164 22.93 -4.52 -16.78
N ILE A 165 23.51 -3.33 -16.60
CA ILE A 165 24.63 -2.93 -15.75
C ILE A 165 24.46 -3.41 -14.30
N SER A 166 25.55 -3.90 -13.70
CA SER A 166 25.70 -4.34 -12.30
C SER A 166 25.41 -3.27 -11.23
N GLU A 167 25.04 -2.05 -11.63
CA GLU A 167 24.70 -0.93 -10.74
C GLU A 167 23.37 -1.17 -9.99
N TYR A 168 22.48 -1.97 -10.57
CA TYR A 168 21.32 -2.51 -9.86
C TYR A 168 21.74 -3.73 -9.04
N ARG A 169 22.61 -3.52 -8.04
CA ARG A 169 22.82 -4.55 -7.00
C ARG A 169 21.45 -4.94 -6.48
N GLY A 170 21.16 -6.23 -6.55
CA GLY A 170 19.87 -6.77 -6.13
C GLY A 170 19.48 -6.20 -4.77
N LEU A 171 18.19 -5.86 -4.63
CA LEU A 171 17.61 -5.46 -3.37
C LEU A 171 18.02 -6.49 -2.29
N GLN A 172 18.92 -6.11 -1.39
CA GLN A 172 19.22 -6.91 -0.20
C GLN A 172 18.06 -6.71 0.77
N TYR A 173 17.04 -7.52 0.58
CA TYR A 173 15.83 -7.53 1.36
C TYR A 173 15.79 -8.81 2.19
N THR A 174 15.70 -8.66 3.51
CA THR A 174 15.21 -9.72 4.37
C THR A 174 13.69 -9.73 4.23
N ALA A 175 13.14 -10.82 3.67
CA ALA A 175 11.71 -10.99 3.48
C ALA A 175 10.90 -10.59 4.73
N TRP A 176 9.75 -9.96 4.51
CA TRP A 176 8.76 -9.65 5.54
C TRP A 176 8.47 -10.93 6.31
N ASN A 177 8.80 -10.93 7.61
CA ASN A 177 8.49 -12.03 8.47
C ASN A 177 6.98 -12.01 8.75
N PRO A 178 6.27 -13.14 8.58
CA PRO A 178 4.86 -13.19 8.88
C PRO A 178 4.61 -12.75 10.32
N ILE A 179 3.60 -11.92 10.53
CA ILE A 179 3.14 -11.54 11.87
C ILE A 179 2.78 -12.84 12.58
N HIS A 180 3.47 -13.10 13.69
CA HIS A 180 3.25 -14.28 14.50
C HIS A 180 1.96 -14.10 15.29
N CYS A 181 1.28 -15.21 15.56
CA CYS A 181 0.05 -15.18 16.35
C CYS A 181 0.29 -14.48 17.71
N GLN A 182 -0.43 -13.39 17.97
CA GLN A 182 -0.34 -12.62 19.22
C GLN A 182 -1.16 -13.24 20.38
N HIS A 183 -1.79 -14.39 20.14
CA HIS A 183 -2.60 -15.07 21.14
C HIS A 183 -1.72 -15.92 22.08
N ILE A 184 -1.94 -15.80 23.38
CA ILE A 184 -1.12 -16.44 24.43
C ILE A 184 -1.23 -17.98 24.36
N GLU A 185 -2.37 -18.51 23.89
CA GLU A 185 -2.63 -19.95 23.72
C GLU A 185 -2.66 -20.39 22.24
N CYS A 186 -1.75 -19.86 21.41
CA CYS A 186 -1.72 -20.25 20.01
C CYS A 186 -1.08 -21.64 19.81
N HIS A 187 -1.88 -22.65 19.52
CA HIS A 187 -1.46 -24.06 19.37
C HIS A 187 -0.45 -24.32 18.22
N ASN A 188 -0.14 -23.32 17.39
CA ASN A 188 0.76 -23.42 16.23
C ASN A 188 1.62 -22.15 16.07
N ALA A 189 2.43 -21.80 17.07
CA ALA A 189 3.25 -20.58 17.07
C ALA A 189 4.37 -20.54 16.01
N ILE A 190 4.78 -21.67 15.42
CA ILE A 190 6.03 -21.78 14.66
C ILE A 190 5.82 -21.76 13.13
N ASN A 191 4.65 -22.16 12.60
CA ASN A 191 4.56 -22.54 11.17
C ASN A 191 3.38 -21.98 10.37
N LYS A 192 2.61 -20.99 10.86
CA LYS A 192 1.53 -20.40 10.05
C LYS A 192 1.44 -18.87 10.22
N PRO A 193 1.24 -18.11 9.14
CA PRO A 193 0.96 -16.67 9.23
C PRO A 193 -0.35 -16.46 10.00
N ALA A 194 -0.37 -15.47 10.91
CA ALA A 194 -1.58 -15.13 11.65
C ALA A 194 -2.69 -14.68 10.69
N VAL A 195 -3.80 -15.43 10.68
CA VAL A 195 -5.03 -15.01 10.00
C VAL A 195 -5.88 -14.25 11.01
N LYS A 196 -6.12 -12.96 10.76
CA LYS A 196 -7.08 -12.19 11.55
C LYS A 196 -8.49 -12.65 11.15
N VAL A 197 -9.07 -13.54 11.95
CA VAL A 197 -10.48 -13.89 11.84
C VAL A 197 -11.31 -12.71 12.34
N ILE A 198 -12.11 -12.13 11.45
CA ILE A 198 -13.17 -11.18 11.82
C ILE A 198 -14.34 -12.07 12.25
N SER A 199 -14.68 -12.02 13.54
CA SER A 199 -15.87 -12.69 14.06
C SER A 199 -17.11 -11.95 13.56
N ASP A 200 -18.02 -12.70 12.93
CA ASP A 200 -19.37 -12.25 12.53
C ASP A 200 -20.17 -11.63 13.70
#